data_AF-A0A9E0H702-F1
#
_entry.id   AF-A0A9E0H702-F1
#
_cell.length_a   1.000
_cell.length_b   1.000
_cell.length_c   1.000
_cell.angle_alpha   90.00
_cell.angle_beta   90.00
_cell.angle_gamma   90.00
#
_symmetry.space_group_name_H-M   'P 1'
#
loop_
_entity.id
_entity.type
_entity.pdbx_description
1 polymer ?
#
loop_
_entity_poly.entity_id
_entity_poly.type
_entity_poly.pdbx_seq_one_letter_code
_entity_poly.pdbx_strand_id
1 'polypeptide(L)'
;MDAEMDPETRYRTYVAELERDYRLRIVRKPDSALHRAIDKALIVLTFGGMRAYLDGYQTTIGRTLYVTADWDDRDPCDRYITLRHEAVHLRQFRRWTLPGMALLYLALPLPLGLAYFRAQFEKEAYAESIRAAAEIYGPDYPRQRWYRDHVIAQFMGPSYGWMWPFRRALERWYDDVLASSAGACA
;
A
#
# COMPACT_ATOMS: atom_id res chain seq x y z
N MET A 1 -13.77 -17.88 13.13
CA MET A 1 -14.71 -17.51 14.21
C MET A 1 -14.56 -16.01 14.41
N ASP A 2 -14.79 -15.22 13.35
CA ASP A 2 -14.26 -13.84 13.25
C ASP A 2 -15.26 -12.83 12.69
N ALA A 3 -16.48 -13.28 12.37
CA ALA A 3 -17.53 -12.42 11.82
C ALA A 3 -18.14 -11.46 12.86
N GLU A 4 -17.80 -11.62 14.14
CA GLU A 4 -18.41 -10.90 15.27
C GLU A 4 -17.47 -9.90 15.95
N MET A 5 -16.22 -9.79 15.48
CA MET A 5 -15.26 -8.84 16.05
C MET A 5 -15.54 -7.42 15.55
N ASP A 6 -15.76 -6.51 16.50
CA ASP A 6 -15.86 -5.07 16.25
C ASP A 6 -14.71 -4.55 15.35
N PRO A 7 -14.98 -3.76 14.30
CA PRO A 7 -13.97 -3.29 13.35
C PRO A 7 -12.77 -2.58 14.00
N GLU A 8 -13.01 -1.75 15.01
CA GLU A 8 -11.95 -1.04 15.73
C GLU A 8 -11.08 -2.02 16.53
N THR A 9 -11.72 -3.00 17.18
CA THR A 9 -11.03 -4.07 17.90
C THR A 9 -10.16 -4.93 16.99
N ARG A 10 -10.66 -5.28 15.79
CA ARG A 10 -9.88 -6.01 14.78
C ARG A 10 -8.66 -5.21 14.34
N TYR A 11 -8.85 -3.93 14.02
CA TYR A 11 -7.76 -3.03 13.65
C TYR A 11 -6.69 -2.96 14.75
N ARG A 12 -7.08 -2.67 15.99
CA ARG A 12 -6.15 -2.56 17.13
C ARG A 12 -5.42 -3.87 17.43
N THR A 13 -6.11 -5.00 17.34
CA THR A 13 -5.50 -6.33 17.52
C THR A 13 -4.41 -6.55 16.48
N TYR A 14 -4.66 -6.19 15.22
CA TYR A 14 -3.67 -6.33 14.17
C TYR A 14 -2.50 -5.34 14.30
N VAL A 15 -2.75 -4.11 14.75
CA VAL A 15 -1.68 -3.17 15.13
C VAL A 15 -0.77 -3.79 16.19
N ALA A 16 -1.35 -4.33 17.28
CA ALA A 16 -0.59 -4.92 18.37
C ALA A 16 0.25 -6.13 17.92
N GLU A 17 -0.28 -6.95 17.00
CA GLU A 17 0.47 -8.04 16.36
C GLU A 17 1.70 -7.51 15.60
N LEU A 18 1.52 -6.47 14.78
CA LEU A 18 2.61 -5.89 14.01
C LEU A 18 3.64 -5.16 14.88
N GLU A 19 3.20 -4.51 15.96
CA GLU A 19 4.09 -3.93 16.98
C GLU A 19 4.96 -5.01 17.64
N ARG A 20 4.36 -6.15 17.98
CA ARG A 20 5.07 -7.30 18.56
C ARG A 20 6.06 -7.92 17.57
N ASP A 21 5.62 -8.20 16.35
CA ASP A 21 6.35 -9.07 15.41
C ASP A 21 7.34 -8.30 14.52
N TYR A 22 7.07 -7.01 14.28
CA TYR A 22 7.85 -6.15 13.39
C TYR A 22 8.39 -4.90 14.08
N ARG A 23 8.07 -4.67 15.36
CA ARG A 23 8.39 -3.43 16.09
C ARG A 23 7.84 -2.21 15.33
N LEU A 24 6.63 -2.37 14.79
CA LEU A 24 5.92 -1.34 14.06
C LEU A 24 5.85 -0.06 14.89
N ARG A 25 6.03 1.07 14.22
CA ARG A 25 5.72 2.40 14.75
C ARG A 25 4.80 3.11 13.77
N ILE A 26 3.68 3.64 14.25
CA ILE A 26 2.81 4.50 13.44
C ILE A 26 3.15 5.95 13.78
N VAL A 27 3.45 6.77 12.76
CA VAL A 27 3.84 8.17 12.92
C VAL A 27 3.05 9.02 11.93
N ARG A 28 2.46 10.13 12.36
CA ARG A 28 1.78 11.05 11.44
C ARG A 28 2.81 11.79 10.59
N LYS A 29 2.61 11.82 9.27
CA LYS A 29 3.47 12.50 8.29
C LYS A 29 3.65 14.00 8.58
N PRO A 30 2.61 14.77 8.97
CA PRO A 30 2.77 16.18 9.33
C PRO A 30 3.77 16.42 10.44
N ASP A 31 3.96 15.46 11.35
CA ASP A 31 4.88 15.60 12.49
C ASP A 31 6.34 15.28 12.09
N SER A 32 6.56 14.57 10.98
CA SER A 32 7.89 14.17 10.51
C SER A 32 8.56 15.23 9.63
N ALA A 33 9.67 15.80 10.12
CA ALA A 33 10.49 16.74 9.36
C ALA A 33 11.02 16.14 8.04
N LEU A 34 11.31 14.84 8.03
CA LEU A 34 11.75 14.12 6.83
C LEU A 34 10.66 14.11 5.76
N HIS A 35 9.42 13.76 6.11
CA HIS A 35 8.32 13.69 5.14
C HIS A 35 7.95 15.08 4.61
N ARG A 36 8.02 16.12 5.44
CA ARG A 36 7.87 17.51 4.97
C ARG A 36 8.97 17.92 3.99
N ALA A 37 10.20 17.43 4.16
CA ALA A 37 11.29 17.69 3.22
C ALA A 37 11.11 16.91 1.90
N ILE A 38 10.71 15.63 1.98
CA ILE A 38 10.41 14.79 0.80
C ILE A 38 9.28 15.41 -0.02
N ASP A 39 8.20 15.86 0.62
CA ASP A 39 7.07 16.51 -0.06
C ASP A 39 7.51 17.71 -0.89
N LYS A 40 8.28 18.63 -0.28
CA LYS A 40 8.84 19.79 -0.98
C LYS A 40 9.75 19.38 -2.13
N ALA A 41 10.60 18.37 -1.93
CA ALA A 41 11.48 17.86 -2.99
C ALA A 41 10.67 17.27 -4.15
N LEU A 42 9.62 16.48 -3.87
CA LEU A 42 8.73 15.92 -4.88
C LEU A 42 8.00 17.02 -5.66
N ILE A 43 7.47 18.03 -4.98
CA ILE A 43 6.84 19.19 -5.63
C ILE A 43 7.83 19.88 -6.58
N VAL A 44 9.06 20.14 -6.13
CA VAL A 44 10.07 20.80 -6.95
C VAL A 44 10.48 19.94 -8.16
N LEU A 45 10.81 18.68 -7.92
CA LEU A 45 11.28 17.76 -8.97
C LEU A 45 10.21 17.42 -10.01
N THR A 46 8.94 17.43 -9.60
CA THR A 46 7.79 17.16 -10.49
C THR A 46 7.16 18.44 -11.06
N PHE A 47 7.79 19.61 -10.88
CA PHE A 47 7.24 20.91 -11.28
C PHE A 47 5.81 21.15 -10.78
N GLY A 48 5.51 20.69 -9.57
CA GLY A 48 4.21 20.80 -8.93
C GLY A 48 3.21 19.69 -9.27
N GLY A 49 3.62 18.64 -9.98
CA GLY A 49 2.77 17.49 -10.30
C GLY A 49 2.45 16.57 -9.11
N MET A 50 3.30 16.54 -8.08
CA MET A 50 3.15 15.66 -6.92
C MET A 50 2.94 16.45 -5.62
N ARG A 51 1.74 17.02 -5.46
CA ARG A 51 1.34 17.82 -4.28
C ARG A 51 0.59 17.05 -3.19
N ALA A 52 0.15 15.83 -3.49
CA ALA A 52 -0.67 15.02 -2.59
C ALA A 52 0.15 14.02 -1.76
N TYR A 53 1.48 14.15 -1.70
CA TYR A 53 2.32 13.14 -1.05
C TYR A 53 2.10 13.05 0.46
N LEU A 54 1.96 14.20 1.14
CA LEU A 54 1.70 14.25 2.58
C LEU A 54 0.29 13.79 2.97
N ASP A 55 -0.69 14.08 2.13
CA ASP A 55 -2.11 13.96 2.49
C ASP A 55 -2.82 12.78 1.82
N GLY A 56 -2.27 12.23 0.75
CA GLY A 56 -2.93 11.22 -0.08
C GLY A 56 -2.44 9.78 0.14
N TYR A 57 -1.27 9.60 0.74
CA TYR A 57 -0.60 8.28 0.75
C TYR A 57 -0.15 7.89 2.14
N GLN A 58 -0.28 6.61 2.46
CA GLN A 58 0.42 6.01 3.58
C GLN A 58 1.78 5.51 3.07
N THR A 59 2.80 5.44 3.94
CA THR A 59 4.13 5.04 3.50
C THR A 59 4.86 4.30 4.60
N THR A 60 5.18 3.04 4.37
CA THR A 60 6.10 2.30 5.24
C THR A 60 7.56 2.53 4.84
N ILE A 61 8.41 2.89 5.82
CA ILE A 61 9.87 2.93 5.66
C ILE A 61 10.50 2.15 6.82
N GLY A 62 11.13 1.02 6.49
CA GLY A 62 11.72 0.14 7.49
C GLY A 62 10.65 -0.48 8.39
N ARG A 63 10.60 -0.02 9.65
CA ARG A 63 9.62 -0.45 10.66
C ARG A 63 8.58 0.61 11.02
N THR A 64 8.59 1.73 10.30
CA THR A 64 7.72 2.88 10.61
C THR A 64 6.71 3.05 9.49
N LEU A 65 5.44 2.97 9.83
CA LEU A 65 4.32 3.35 8.97
C LEU A 65 4.04 4.83 9.19
N TYR A 66 4.21 5.62 8.13
CA TYR A 66 3.90 7.04 8.14
C TYR A 66 2.50 7.27 7.59
N VAL A 67 1.62 7.82 8.43
CA VAL A 67 0.21 8.01 8.11
C VAL A 67 -0.19 9.46 7.85
N THR A 68 -1.23 9.68 7.07
CA THR A 68 -1.82 11.00 6.80
C THR A 68 -2.48 11.60 8.04
N ALA A 69 -2.77 12.90 8.02
CA ALA A 69 -3.30 13.61 9.18
C ALA A 69 -4.69 13.11 9.63
N ASP A 70 -5.49 12.70 8.66
CA ASP A 70 -6.87 12.18 8.79
C ASP A 70 -6.92 10.70 9.19
N TRP A 71 -5.79 10.05 9.46
CA TRP A 71 -5.73 8.61 9.67
C TRP A 71 -6.73 8.11 10.70
N ASP A 72 -6.81 8.76 11.86
CA ASP A 72 -7.70 8.34 12.95
C ASP A 72 -9.18 8.63 12.68
N ASP A 73 -9.49 9.49 11.70
CA ASP A 73 -10.86 9.79 11.28
C ASP A 73 -11.37 8.80 10.21
N ARG A 74 -10.49 7.95 9.66
CA ARG A 74 -10.85 6.95 8.66
C ARG A 74 -11.59 5.79 9.27
N ASP A 75 -12.48 5.20 8.47
CA ASP A 75 -13.20 3.99 8.82
C ASP A 75 -12.23 2.88 9.29
N PRO A 76 -12.51 2.20 10.42
CA PRO A 76 -11.61 1.18 10.96
C PRO A 76 -11.35 0.01 10.00
N CYS A 77 -12.32 -0.38 9.17
CA CYS A 77 -12.14 -1.41 8.15
C CYS A 77 -11.18 -0.94 7.06
N ASP A 78 -11.28 0.31 6.62
CA ASP A 78 -10.34 0.88 5.64
C ASP A 78 -8.92 1.01 6.21
N ARG A 79 -8.81 1.42 7.49
CA ARG A 79 -7.52 1.41 8.21
C ARG A 79 -6.94 0.00 8.29
N TYR A 80 -7.77 -1.00 8.58
CA TYR A 80 -7.35 -2.40 8.64
C TYR A 80 -6.84 -2.90 7.28
N ILE A 81 -7.59 -2.68 6.19
CA ILE A 81 -7.18 -3.07 4.83
C ILE A 81 -5.88 -2.38 4.43
N THR A 82 -5.74 -1.08 4.75
CA THR A 82 -4.52 -0.32 4.52
C THR A 82 -3.37 -0.87 5.36
N LEU A 83 -3.60 -1.24 6.62
CA LEU A 83 -2.56 -1.81 7.47
C LEU A 83 -2.10 -3.19 6.97
N ARG A 84 -3.01 -4.02 6.43
CA ARG A 84 -2.66 -5.29 5.77
C ARG A 84 -1.76 -5.08 4.55
N HIS A 85 -2.01 -4.03 3.77
CA HIS A 85 -1.14 -3.59 2.68
C HIS A 85 0.25 -3.22 3.19
N GLU A 86 0.32 -2.32 4.17
CA GLU A 86 1.58 -1.81 4.72
C GLU A 86 2.39 -2.91 5.42
N ALA A 87 1.72 -3.92 5.99
CA ALA A 87 2.38 -5.09 6.55
C ALA A 87 3.17 -5.91 5.51
N VAL A 88 2.76 -5.90 4.24
CA VAL A 88 3.56 -6.48 3.14
C VAL A 88 4.87 -5.73 3.00
N HIS A 89 4.85 -4.40 3.04
CA HIS A 89 6.07 -3.59 3.00
C HIS A 89 6.95 -3.83 4.22
N LEU A 90 6.40 -3.98 5.43
CA LEU A 90 7.19 -4.36 6.62
C LEU A 90 7.95 -5.68 6.40
N ARG A 91 7.29 -6.69 5.79
CA ARG A 91 7.93 -7.96 5.44
C ARG A 91 9.01 -7.78 4.38
N GLN A 92 8.76 -6.96 3.36
CA GLN A 92 9.75 -6.63 2.33
C GLN A 92 10.96 -5.92 2.93
N PHE A 93 10.78 -4.93 3.82
CA PHE A 93 11.86 -4.27 4.54
C PHE A 93 12.63 -5.22 5.46
N ARG A 94 11.96 -6.17 6.11
CA ARG A 94 12.63 -7.19 6.93
C ARG A 94 13.50 -8.11 6.07
N ARG A 95 13.06 -8.43 4.85
CA ARG A 95 13.78 -9.31 3.91
C ARG A 95 14.95 -8.59 3.22
N TRP A 96 14.72 -7.39 2.72
CA TRP A 96 15.66 -6.68 1.85
C TRP A 96 16.46 -5.60 2.56
N THR A 97 16.10 -5.25 3.80
CA THR A 97 16.65 -4.13 4.59
C THR A 97 16.51 -2.78 3.87
N LEU A 98 16.82 -1.67 4.57
CA LEU A 98 16.71 -0.33 3.98
C LEU A 98 17.60 -0.14 2.74
N PRO A 99 18.89 -0.53 2.74
CA PRO A 99 19.75 -0.40 1.56
C PRO A 99 19.26 -1.21 0.36
N GLY A 100 18.85 -2.46 0.57
CA GLY A 100 18.34 -3.31 -0.52
C GLY A 100 17.02 -2.80 -1.07
N MET A 101 16.10 -2.36 -0.19
CA MET A 101 14.88 -1.69 -0.62
C MET A 101 15.19 -0.41 -1.40
N ALA A 102 16.06 0.46 -0.90
CA ALA A 102 16.44 1.69 -1.60
C ALA A 102 17.03 1.39 -3.00
N LEU A 103 17.89 0.38 -3.14
CA LEU A 103 18.43 -0.01 -4.44
C LEU A 103 17.33 -0.49 -5.40
N LEU A 104 16.48 -1.41 -4.96
CA LEU A 104 15.41 -1.99 -5.79
C LEU A 104 14.31 -0.97 -6.12
N TYR A 105 14.05 -0.04 -5.20
CA TYR A 105 12.95 0.92 -5.28
C TYR A 105 13.36 2.25 -5.95
N LEU A 106 14.63 2.70 -5.78
CA LEU A 106 15.14 3.99 -6.28
C LEU A 106 16.20 3.88 -7.37
N ALA A 107 17.06 2.84 -7.38
CA ALA A 107 18.18 2.75 -8.33
C ALA A 107 17.85 1.97 -9.62
N LEU A 108 16.80 1.14 -9.60
CA LEU A 108 16.29 0.40 -10.75
C LEU A 108 15.05 0.98 -11.48
N PRO A 109 14.75 2.30 -11.48
CA PRO A 109 13.74 2.90 -12.34
C PRO A 109 14.32 3.57 -13.60
N LEU A 110 15.53 3.20 -14.05
CA LEU A 110 16.04 3.69 -15.34
C LEU A 110 15.62 2.74 -16.48
N PRO A 111 14.80 3.20 -17.46
CA PRO A 111 14.16 4.51 -17.60
C PRO A 111 12.78 4.61 -16.92
N LEU A 112 12.44 5.84 -16.50
CA LEU A 112 11.17 6.26 -15.91
C LEU A 112 10.00 5.65 -16.71
N GLY A 113 9.29 4.70 -16.09
CA GLY A 113 8.18 3.96 -16.74
C GLY A 113 8.27 2.44 -16.60
N LEU A 114 9.44 1.88 -16.25
CA LEU A 114 9.62 0.45 -16.00
C LEU A 114 10.25 0.20 -14.63
N ALA A 115 9.62 0.74 -13.58
CA ALA A 115 10.02 0.48 -12.19
C ALA A 115 9.58 -0.95 -11.78
N TYR A 116 10.13 -1.97 -12.43
CA TYR A 116 9.67 -3.35 -12.33
C TYR A 116 9.60 -3.84 -10.89
N PHE A 117 10.68 -3.69 -10.12
CA PHE A 117 10.72 -4.12 -8.73
C PHE A 117 9.71 -3.38 -7.85
N ARG A 118 9.58 -2.06 -8.06
CA ARG A 118 8.54 -1.27 -7.40
C ARG A 118 7.15 -1.81 -7.72
N ALA A 119 6.84 -2.03 -9.00
CA ALA A 119 5.56 -2.56 -9.44
C ALA A 119 5.30 -3.97 -8.88
N GLN A 120 6.32 -4.83 -8.75
CA GLN A 120 6.15 -6.15 -8.14
C GLN A 120 5.87 -6.05 -6.64
N PHE A 121 6.58 -5.19 -5.92
CA PHE A 121 6.34 -4.98 -4.48
C PHE A 121 4.95 -4.42 -4.20
N GLU A 122 4.51 -3.45 -5.00
CA GLU A 122 3.16 -2.90 -4.92
C GLU A 122 2.09 -3.93 -5.31
N LYS A 123 2.35 -4.80 -6.29
CA LYS A 123 1.44 -5.92 -6.61
C LYS A 123 1.27 -6.87 -5.43
N GLU A 124 2.35 -7.23 -4.73
CA GLU A 124 2.24 -8.06 -3.52
C GLU A 124 1.38 -7.37 -2.46
N ALA A 125 1.56 -6.06 -2.27
CA ALA A 125 0.83 -5.26 -1.29
C ALA A 125 -0.65 -5.11 -1.66
N TYR A 126 -0.97 -4.78 -2.91
CA TYR A 126 -2.36 -4.68 -3.38
C TYR A 126 -3.05 -6.05 -3.48
N ALA A 127 -2.33 -7.14 -3.73
CA ALA A 127 -2.92 -8.48 -3.64
C ALA A 127 -3.45 -8.75 -2.23
N GLU A 128 -2.73 -8.28 -1.21
CA GLU A 128 -3.17 -8.36 0.17
C GLU A 128 -4.35 -7.42 0.46
N SER A 129 -4.35 -6.19 -0.09
CA SER A 129 -5.51 -5.30 0.00
C SER A 129 -6.78 -5.91 -0.60
N ILE A 130 -6.66 -6.58 -1.74
CA ILE A 130 -7.78 -7.25 -2.41
C ILE A 130 -8.34 -8.38 -1.53
N ARG A 131 -7.46 -9.20 -0.94
CA ARG A 131 -7.87 -10.26 0.00
C ARG A 131 -8.55 -9.69 1.24
N ALA A 132 -7.95 -8.65 1.86
CA ALA A 132 -8.53 -8.01 3.03
C ALA A 132 -9.87 -7.34 2.71
N ALA A 133 -10.01 -6.72 1.54
CA ALA A 133 -11.29 -6.14 1.11
C ALA A 133 -12.36 -7.22 0.88
N ALA A 134 -11.99 -8.37 0.30
CA ALA A 134 -12.89 -9.52 0.18
C ALA A 134 -13.30 -10.09 1.54
N GLU A 135 -12.36 -10.17 2.48
CA GLU A 135 -12.57 -10.64 3.86
C GLU A 135 -13.57 -9.74 4.61
N ILE A 136 -13.43 -8.42 4.46
CA ILE A 136 -14.17 -7.43 5.24
C ILE A 136 -15.52 -7.07 4.61
N TYR A 137 -15.54 -6.80 3.30
CA TYR A 137 -16.73 -6.31 2.59
C TYR A 137 -17.41 -7.39 1.74
N GLY A 138 -16.89 -8.62 1.77
CA GLY A 138 -17.38 -9.74 1.00
C GLY A 138 -16.68 -9.90 -0.35
N PRO A 139 -16.72 -11.11 -0.93
CA PRO A 139 -15.90 -11.48 -2.09
C PRO A 139 -16.24 -10.70 -3.36
N ASP A 140 -17.43 -10.12 -3.44
CA ASP A 140 -17.85 -9.31 -4.58
C ASP A 140 -17.35 -7.86 -4.53
N TYR A 141 -16.92 -7.38 -3.36
CA TYR A 141 -16.42 -6.01 -3.21
C TYR A 141 -15.23 -5.69 -4.14
N PRO A 142 -14.14 -6.49 -4.14
CA PRO A 142 -13.03 -6.23 -5.07
C PRO A 142 -13.36 -6.59 -6.53
N ARG A 143 -14.50 -7.21 -6.83
CA ARG A 143 -14.96 -7.45 -8.21
C ARG A 143 -15.61 -6.22 -8.84
N GLN A 144 -15.96 -5.23 -8.03
CA GLN A 144 -16.56 -4.00 -8.51
C GLN A 144 -15.59 -3.23 -9.42
N ARG A 145 -16.11 -2.72 -10.54
CA ARG A 145 -15.30 -2.02 -11.56
C ARG A 145 -14.52 -0.85 -10.99
N TRP A 146 -15.14 -0.05 -10.14
CA TRP A 146 -14.50 1.15 -9.56
C TRP A 146 -13.28 0.79 -8.69
N TYR A 147 -13.34 -0.32 -7.94
CA TYR A 147 -12.24 -0.75 -7.07
C TYR A 147 -11.08 -1.26 -7.92
N ARG A 148 -11.38 -2.07 -8.94
CA ARG A 148 -10.38 -2.53 -9.92
C ARG A 148 -9.71 -1.35 -10.63
N ASP A 149 -10.49 -0.41 -11.15
CA ASP A 149 -9.97 0.78 -11.83
C ASP A 149 -9.12 1.64 -10.89
N HIS A 150 -9.54 1.79 -9.63
CA HIS A 150 -8.76 2.48 -8.60
C HIS A 150 -7.38 1.82 -8.39
N VAL A 151 -7.34 0.50 -8.15
CA VAL A 151 -6.08 -0.23 -7.93
C VAL A 151 -5.16 -0.13 -9.16
N ILE A 152 -5.68 -0.33 -10.37
CA ILE A 152 -4.89 -0.23 -11.61
C ILE A 152 -4.33 1.17 -11.81
N ALA A 153 -5.11 2.21 -11.49
CA ALA A 153 -4.67 3.60 -11.61
C ALA A 153 -3.44 3.92 -10.73
N GLN A 154 -3.26 3.23 -9.60
CA GLN A 154 -2.08 3.43 -8.73
C GLN A 154 -0.78 3.04 -9.43
N PHE A 155 -0.80 2.05 -10.32
CA PHE A 155 0.36 1.62 -11.09
C PHE A 155 0.62 2.48 -12.34
N MET A 156 -0.44 2.97 -12.96
CA MET A 156 -0.37 3.71 -14.23
C MET A 156 -0.29 5.22 -14.04
N GLY A 157 -0.60 5.71 -12.85
CA GLY A 157 -0.70 7.13 -12.54
C GLY A 157 0.65 7.80 -12.26
N PRO A 158 0.67 9.15 -12.31
CA PRO A 158 1.84 9.95 -11.97
C PRO A 158 2.22 9.83 -10.49
N SER A 159 1.26 9.50 -9.62
CA SER A 159 1.40 9.37 -8.17
C SER A 159 2.52 8.41 -7.75
N TYR A 160 2.83 7.42 -8.59
CA TYR A 160 3.94 6.51 -8.39
C TYR A 160 4.91 6.47 -9.58
N GLY A 161 4.91 7.52 -10.42
CA GLY A 161 5.85 7.67 -11.53
C GLY A 161 5.63 6.68 -12.68
N TRP A 162 4.38 6.37 -13.02
CA TRP A 162 4.03 5.43 -14.10
C TRP A 162 4.75 4.09 -13.95
N MET A 163 4.66 3.48 -12.77
CA MET A 163 5.39 2.26 -12.40
C MET A 163 5.32 1.16 -13.46
N TRP A 164 4.11 0.98 -14.05
CA TRP A 164 3.86 -0.04 -15.04
C TRP A 164 2.73 0.36 -15.99
N PRO A 165 3.03 0.85 -17.22
CA PRO A 165 2.01 1.39 -18.12
C PRO A 165 1.19 0.33 -18.88
N PHE A 166 1.41 -0.96 -18.63
CA PHE A 166 0.76 -2.06 -19.36
C PHE A 166 -0.55 -2.49 -18.69
N ARG A 167 -1.64 -1.76 -18.95
CA ARG A 167 -2.98 -2.02 -18.38
C ARG A 167 -3.41 -3.48 -18.46
N ARG A 168 -3.33 -4.11 -19.64
CA ARG A 168 -3.75 -5.51 -19.84
C ARG A 168 -2.98 -6.51 -18.95
N ALA A 169 -1.72 -6.22 -18.63
CA ALA A 169 -0.92 -7.06 -17.75
C ALA A 169 -1.36 -6.90 -16.28
N LEU A 170 -1.72 -5.68 -15.87
CA LEU A 170 -2.28 -5.40 -14.54
C LEU A 170 -3.67 -6.02 -14.39
N GLU A 171 -4.51 -5.92 -15.43
CA GLU A 171 -5.83 -6.53 -15.46
C GLU A 171 -5.77 -8.04 -15.28
N ARG A 172 -4.89 -8.73 -16.02
CA ARG A 172 -4.65 -10.17 -15.85
C ARG A 172 -4.16 -10.52 -14.44
N TRP A 173 -3.16 -9.79 -13.95
CA TRP A 173 -2.66 -9.99 -12.59
C TRP A 173 -3.77 -9.82 -11.54
N TYR A 174 -4.64 -8.83 -11.71
CA TYR A 174 -5.78 -8.59 -10.81
C TYR A 174 -6.76 -9.78 -10.84
N ASP A 175 -7.07 -10.30 -12.03
CA ASP A 175 -7.95 -11.46 -12.20
C ASP A 175 -7.34 -12.72 -11.57
N ASP A 176 -6.01 -12.91 -11.69
CA ASP A 176 -5.29 -14.01 -11.03
C ASP A 176 -5.37 -13.92 -9.50
N VAL A 177 -5.26 -12.72 -8.93
CA VAL A 177 -5.42 -12.49 -7.48
C VAL A 177 -6.84 -12.85 -7.04
N LEU A 178 -7.87 -12.41 -7.76
CA LEU A 178 -9.26 -12.75 -7.46
C LEU A 178 -9.49 -14.27 -7.51
N ALA A 179 -8.96 -14.95 -8.52
CA ALA A 179 -9.07 -16.40 -8.66
C ALA A 179 -8.39 -17.16 -7.51
N SER A 180 -7.17 -16.75 -7.12
CA SER A 180 -6.45 -17.35 -6.00
C SER A 180 -7.15 -17.15 -4.65
N SER A 181 -7.85 -16.03 -4.48
CA SER A 181 -8.55 -15.69 -3.24
C SER A 181 -9.86 -16.46 -3.10
N ALA A 182 -10.50 -16.81 -4.23
CA ALA A 182 -11.69 -17.66 -4.24
C ALA A 182 -11.36 -19.14 -3.95
N GLY A 183 -10.21 -19.62 -4.42
CA GLY A 183 -9.77 -21.01 -4.20
C GLY A 183 -9.27 -21.31 -2.78
N ALA A 184 -8.93 -20.30 -1.98
CA ALA A 184 -8.48 -20.47 -0.60
C ALA A 184 -9.64 -20.72 0.41
N CYS A 185 -10.89 -20.59 -0.03
CA CYS A 185 -12.09 -20.85 0.77
C CYS A 185 -12.87 -22.11 0.31
N ALA A 186 -12.29 -22.96 -0.55
CA ALA A 186 -12.89 -24.22 -1.02
C ALA A 186 -12.29 -25.44 -0.30
#